data_AF-A0A957A6T0-F1
#
_entry.id   AF-A0A957A6T0-F1
#
_cell.length_a   1.000
_cell.length_b   1.000
_cell.length_c   1.000
_cell.angle_alpha   90.00
_cell.angle_beta   90.00
_cell.angle_gamma   90.00
#
_symmetry.space_group_name_H-M   'P 1'
#
loop_
_entity.id
_entity.type
_entity.pdbx_description
1 polymer ?
#
loop_
_entity_poly.entity_id
_entity_poly.type
_entity_poly.pdbx_seq_one_letter_code
_entity_poly.pdbx_strand_id
1 'polypeptide(L)'
;MLSLSKRIGIDLGTANVVVYDHDRGIVLDEPSVVAIAERDNTVVAVGSEARAMIGRHPGAIQVIRPMRDGVIADYLITEAMLRYFIASVVGRFNIVRPEVMISVPVGVTGVEQRAVRDAAEAAGARRPA
;
A
#
# COMPACT_ATOMS: atom_id res chain seq x y z
N MET A 1 -6.77 -8.37 26.29
CA MET A 1 -6.16 -7.03 26.45
C MET A 1 -6.66 -6.18 25.30
N LEU A 2 -7.45 -5.13 25.55
CA LEU A 2 -7.94 -4.23 24.49
C LEU A 2 -6.78 -3.32 24.07
N SER A 3 -6.11 -3.65 22.98
CA SER A 3 -5.16 -2.72 22.35
C SER A 3 -5.94 -1.65 21.61
N LEU A 4 -5.75 -0.38 21.97
CA LEU A 4 -6.27 0.78 21.24
C LEU A 4 -5.61 0.96 19.87
N SER A 5 -4.41 0.40 19.68
CA SER A 5 -3.67 0.43 18.42
C SER A 5 -3.94 -0.84 17.62
N LYS A 6 -4.47 -0.67 16.41
CA LYS A 6 -4.56 -1.73 15.40
C LYS A 6 -3.15 -2.25 15.07
N ARG A 7 -3.01 -3.57 14.93
CA ARG A 7 -1.77 -4.24 14.48
C ARG A 7 -2.04 -4.90 13.14
N ILE A 8 -1.25 -4.52 12.13
CA ILE A 8 -1.47 -4.92 10.75
C ILE A 8 -0.16 -5.43 10.15
N GLY A 9 -0.21 -6.58 9.49
CA GLY A 9 0.85 -7.07 8.61
C GLY A 9 0.50 -6.79 7.15
N ILE A 10 1.45 -6.33 6.35
CA ILE A 10 1.29 -6.09 4.92
C ILE A 10 2.35 -6.89 4.18
N ASP A 11 1.92 -7.77 3.28
CA ASP A 11 2.79 -8.39 2.30
C ASP A 11 2.82 -7.54 1.04
N LEU A 12 3.90 -6.79 0.82
CA LEU A 12 4.02 -5.84 -0.29
C LEU A 12 4.59 -6.53 -1.54
N GLY A 13 3.80 -7.44 -2.11
CA GLY A 13 4.22 -8.22 -3.27
C GLY A 13 4.23 -7.41 -4.58
N THR A 14 5.03 -7.87 -5.55
CA THR A 14 5.08 -7.30 -6.91
C THR A 14 3.76 -7.45 -7.67
N ALA A 15 3.02 -8.53 -7.41
CA ALA A 15 1.77 -8.83 -8.11
C ALA A 15 0.53 -8.49 -7.29
N ASN A 16 0.51 -8.87 -6.02
CA ASN A 16 -0.58 -8.63 -5.09
C ASN A 16 -0.05 -8.10 -3.75
N VAL A 17 -0.89 -7.33 -3.08
CA VAL A 17 -0.73 -6.93 -1.69
C VAL A 17 -1.74 -7.68 -0.84
N VAL A 18 -1.24 -8.34 0.21
CA VAL A 18 -2.07 -9.02 1.21
C VAL A 18 -1.98 -8.25 2.51
N VAL A 19 -3.13 -8.01 3.16
CA VAL A 19 -3.15 -7.37 4.48
C VAL A 19 -3.76 -8.31 5.51
N TYR A 20 -3.01 -8.51 6.59
CA TYR A 20 -3.37 -9.28 7.76
C TYR A 20 -3.69 -8.35 8.93
N ASP A 21 -4.88 -8.43 9.48
CA ASP A 21 -5.27 -7.79 10.74
C ASP A 21 -5.14 -8.82 11.87
N HIS A 22 -4.43 -8.46 12.94
CA HIS A 22 -4.15 -9.40 14.04
C HIS A 22 -5.40 -10.07 14.64
N ASP A 23 -6.53 -9.37 14.66
CA ASP A 23 -7.76 -9.86 15.28
C ASP A 23 -8.67 -10.59 14.29
N ARG A 24 -8.46 -10.40 12.97
CA ARG A 24 -9.38 -10.86 11.92
C ARG A 24 -8.75 -11.82 10.91
N GLY A 25 -7.43 -11.97 10.90
CA GLY A 25 -6.73 -12.74 9.87
C GLY A 25 -6.50 -11.92 8.60
N ILE A 26 -6.48 -12.59 7.45
CA ILE A 26 -6.35 -11.92 6.14
C ILE A 26 -7.65 -11.16 5.86
N VAL A 27 -7.53 -9.84 5.67
CA VAL A 27 -8.66 -8.93 5.44
C VAL A 27 -8.63 -8.29 4.05
N LEU A 28 -7.54 -8.44 3.31
CA LEU A 28 -7.37 -7.90 1.96
C LEU A 28 -6.38 -8.76 1.16
N ASP A 29 -6.70 -8.99 -0.11
CA ASP A 29 -5.83 -9.56 -1.15
C ASP A 29 -6.16 -8.86 -2.46
N GLU A 30 -5.33 -7.89 -2.85
CA GLU A 30 -5.59 -6.97 -3.96
C GLU A 30 -4.39 -6.89 -4.91
N PRO A 31 -4.59 -6.67 -6.22
CA PRO A 31 -3.51 -6.40 -7.15
C PRO A 31 -2.62 -5.22 -6.72
N SER A 32 -1.30 -5.34 -6.87
CA SER A 32 -0.32 -4.27 -6.61
C SER A 32 -0.28 -3.25 -7.75
N VAL A 33 -1.40 -2.57 -8.00
CA VAL A 33 -1.55 -1.58 -9.06
C VAL A 33 -2.30 -0.34 -8.59
N VAL A 34 -1.94 0.80 -9.17
CA VAL A 34 -2.56 2.10 -8.95
C VAL A 34 -2.91 2.70 -10.29
N ALA A 35 -4.13 3.23 -10.42
CA ALA A 35 -4.56 3.99 -11.57
C ALA A 35 -4.43 5.48 -11.26
N ILE A 36 -3.76 6.23 -12.14
CA ILE A 36 -3.62 7.68 -12.03
C ILE A 36 -4.19 8.37 -13.28
N ALA A 37 -4.72 9.58 -13.12
CA ALA A 37 -5.13 10.41 -14.23
C ALA A 37 -3.90 11.07 -14.88
N GLU A 38 -3.73 10.95 -16.20
CA GLU A 38 -2.54 11.47 -16.90
C GLU A 38 -2.42 13.01 -16.85
N ARG A 39 -3.55 13.71 -16.67
CA ARG A 39 -3.60 15.18 -16.68
C ARG A 39 -2.89 15.83 -15.49
N ASP A 40 -2.93 15.19 -14.32
CA ASP A 40 -2.54 15.78 -13.03
C ASP A 40 -1.92 14.75 -12.06
N ASN A 41 -1.69 13.52 -12.50
CA ASN A 41 -1.19 12.40 -11.71
C ASN A 41 -2.03 12.09 -10.45
N THR A 42 -3.31 12.47 -10.44
CA THR A 42 -4.19 12.17 -9.31
C THR A 42 -4.50 10.68 -9.26
N VAL A 43 -4.44 10.09 -8.06
CA VAL A 43 -4.82 8.69 -7.84
C VAL A 43 -6.33 8.55 -8.02
N VAL A 44 -6.72 7.71 -8.97
CA VAL A 44 -8.11 7.44 -9.34
C VAL A 44 -8.63 6.19 -8.63
N ALA A 45 -7.80 5.14 -8.63
CA ALA A 45 -8.16 3.85 -8.04
C ALA A 45 -6.90 3.07 -7.62
N VAL A 46 -7.09 2.09 -6.75
CA VAL A 46 -6.03 1.17 -6.29
C VAL A 46 -6.58 -0.25 -6.33
N GLY A 47 -5.71 -1.26 -6.50
CA GLY A 47 -6.13 -2.66 -6.43
C GLY A 47 -6.95 -3.11 -7.63
N SER A 48 -8.01 -3.88 -7.37
CA SER A 48 -8.86 -4.47 -8.40
C SER A 48 -9.53 -3.42 -9.28
N GLU A 49 -9.92 -2.28 -8.70
CA GLU A 49 -10.50 -1.17 -9.47
C GLU A 49 -9.48 -0.56 -10.44
N ALA A 50 -8.24 -0.35 -9.99
CA ALA A 50 -7.17 0.11 -10.87
C ALA A 50 -6.86 -0.91 -11.97
N ARG A 51 -6.82 -2.21 -11.63
CA ARG A 51 -6.57 -3.29 -12.59
C ARG A 51 -7.65 -3.35 -13.66
N ALA A 52 -8.91 -3.11 -13.29
CA ALA A 52 -10.04 -3.10 -14.21
C ALA A 52 -9.95 -1.94 -15.24
N MET A 53 -9.17 -0.89 -14.98
CA MET A 53 -9.01 0.25 -15.89
C MET A 53 -7.97 0.00 -17.00
N ILE A 54 -7.19 -1.07 -16.93
CA ILE A 54 -6.16 -1.39 -17.94
C ILE A 54 -6.78 -1.46 -19.33
N GLY A 55 -6.28 -0.63 -20.24
CA GLY A 55 -6.72 -0.58 -21.64
C GLY A 55 -8.12 -0.02 -21.87
N ARG A 56 -8.82 0.46 -20.84
CA ARG A 56 -10.20 0.97 -20.97
C ARG A 56 -10.28 2.48 -21.22
N HIS A 57 -9.28 3.25 -20.81
CA HIS A 57 -9.26 4.71 -20.93
C HIS A 57 -7.89 5.22 -21.46
N PRO A 58 -7.52 4.87 -22.70
CA PRO A 58 -6.22 5.24 -23.26
C PRO A 58 -6.06 6.77 -23.33
N GLY A 59 -4.91 7.28 -22.85
CA GLY A 59 -4.56 8.71 -22.85
C GLY A 59 -5.26 9.55 -21.78
N ALA A 60 -6.02 8.92 -20.88
CA ALA A 60 -6.66 9.59 -19.75
C ALA A 60 -6.26 8.97 -18.40
N ILE A 61 -6.11 7.64 -18.36
CA ILE A 61 -5.74 6.90 -17.16
C ILE A 61 -4.52 6.02 -17.45
N GLN A 62 -3.49 6.18 -16.63
CA GLN A 62 -2.33 5.31 -16.60
C GLN A 62 -2.41 4.35 -15.41
N VAL A 63 -2.24 3.05 -15.66
CA VAL A 63 -2.15 2.05 -14.59
C VAL A 63 -0.70 1.67 -14.35
N ILE A 64 -0.23 1.86 -13.12
CA ILE A 64 1.17 1.72 -12.70
C ILE A 64 1.28 0.57 -11.69
N ARG A 65 2.36 -0.21 -11.81
CA ARG A 65 2.81 -1.13 -10.76
C ARG A 65 3.92 -0.45 -9.95
N PRO A 66 3.66 -0.03 -8.71
CA PRO A 66 4.65 0.68 -7.92
C PRO A 66 5.75 -0.22 -7.37
N MET A 67 5.50 -1.54 -7.32
CA MET A 67 6.47 -2.56 -6.96
C MET A 67 6.98 -3.28 -8.21
N ARG A 68 8.29 -3.48 -8.31
CA ARG A 68 8.93 -4.23 -9.40
C ARG A 68 10.10 -5.04 -8.85
N ASP A 69 10.17 -6.33 -9.20
CA ASP A 69 11.25 -7.23 -8.76
C ASP A 69 11.46 -7.22 -7.23
N GLY A 70 10.38 -6.99 -6.48
CA GLY A 70 10.38 -6.91 -5.01
C GLY A 70 10.81 -5.56 -4.43
N VAL A 71 11.16 -4.57 -5.25
CA VAL A 71 11.58 -3.25 -4.80
C VAL A 71 10.53 -2.19 -5.13
N ILE A 72 10.55 -1.08 -4.38
CA ILE A 72 9.77 0.12 -4.70
C ILE A 72 10.36 0.75 -5.96
N ALA A 73 9.60 0.73 -7.05
CA ALA A 73 9.95 1.40 -8.29
C ALA A 73 9.50 2.87 -8.29
N ASP A 74 8.41 3.17 -7.58
CA ASP A 74 7.89 4.53 -7.41
C ASP A 74 7.42 4.75 -5.97
N TYR A 75 8.13 5.63 -5.25
CA TYR A 75 7.86 5.92 -3.85
C TYR A 75 6.48 6.58 -3.64
N LEU A 76 6.13 7.58 -4.44
CA LEU A 76 4.89 8.35 -4.24
C LEU A 76 3.66 7.49 -4.54
N ILE A 77 3.73 6.66 -5.59
CA ILE A 77 2.65 5.73 -5.91
C ILE A 77 2.56 4.61 -4.88
N THR A 78 3.70 4.13 -4.34
CA THR A 78 3.69 3.15 -3.23
C THR A 78 3.05 3.73 -1.97
N GLU A 79 3.42 4.95 -1.58
CA GLU A 79 2.83 5.65 -0.43
C GLU A 79 1.31 5.79 -0.58
N ALA A 80 0.83 6.19 -1.77
CA ALA A 80 -0.60 6.29 -2.03
C ALA A 80 -1.32 4.94 -1.94
N MET A 81 -0.71 3.88 -2.47
CA MET A 81 -1.22 2.51 -2.38
C MET A 81 -1.29 2.02 -0.93
N LEU A 82 -0.22 2.21 -0.16
CA LEU A 82 -0.18 1.85 1.26
C LEU A 82 -1.21 2.66 2.06
N ARG A 83 -1.36 3.95 1.79
CA ARG A 83 -2.36 4.81 2.44
C ARG A 83 -3.77 4.27 2.20
N TYR A 84 -4.08 3.89 0.96
CA TYR A 84 -5.37 3.31 0.61
C TYR A 84 -5.65 2.00 1.38
N PHE A 85 -4.69 1.07 1.40
CA PHE A 85 -4.87 -0.21 2.07
C PHE A 85 -4.93 -0.09 3.59
N ILE A 86 -4.06 0.72 4.20
CA ILE A 86 -4.09 0.98 5.63
C ILE A 86 -5.44 1.61 6.02
N ALA A 87 -5.89 2.64 5.30
CA ALA A 87 -7.17 3.31 5.55
C ALA A 87 -8.36 2.35 5.43
N SER A 88 -8.34 1.47 4.42
CA SER A 88 -9.38 0.46 4.19
C SER A 88 -9.51 -0.54 5.35
N VAL A 89 -8.40 -0.85 6.03
CA VAL A 89 -8.38 -1.82 7.15
C VAL A 89 -8.68 -1.18 8.50
N VAL A 90 -8.12 0.01 8.77
CA VAL A 90 -8.32 0.70 10.06
C VAL A 90 -9.65 1.44 10.16
N GLY A 91 -10.25 1.81 9.03
CA GLY A 91 -11.48 2.57 8.95
C GLY A 91 -11.29 4.09 9.11
N ARG A 92 -12.26 4.83 8.60
CA ARG A 92 -12.21 6.30 8.43
C ARG A 92 -12.12 7.10 9.75
N PHE A 93 -12.51 6.52 10.88
CA PHE A 93 -12.56 7.18 12.18
C PHE A 93 -11.43 6.77 13.14
N ASN A 94 -10.36 6.20 12.61
CA ASN A 94 -9.26 5.74 13.45
C ASN A 94 -8.42 6.93 13.98
N ILE A 95 -8.49 7.16 15.30
CA ILE A 95 -7.78 8.25 15.99
C ILE A 95 -6.34 7.86 16.33
N VAL A 96 -6.05 6.56 16.41
CA VAL A 96 -4.74 6.01 16.83
C VAL A 96 -4.03 5.40 15.63
N ARG A 97 -2.82 5.89 15.30
CA ARG A 97 -2.02 5.31 14.20
C ARG A 97 -1.76 3.81 14.45
N PRO A 98 -2.02 2.92 13.47
CA PRO A 98 -1.78 1.49 13.61
C PRO A 98 -0.29 1.19 13.68
N GLU A 99 0.07 0.09 14.35
CA GLU A 99 1.37 -0.53 14.22
C GLU A 99 1.36 -1.42 12.96
N VAL A 100 2.31 -1.19 12.06
CA VAL A 100 2.36 -1.85 10.76
C VAL A 100 3.68 -2.58 10.60
N MET A 101 3.61 -3.86 10.25
CA MET A 101 4.75 -4.68 9.83
C MET A 101 4.64 -4.92 8.33
N ILE A 102 5.74 -4.72 7.58
CA ILE A 102 5.75 -4.92 6.13
C ILE A 102 6.83 -5.95 5.78
N SER A 103 6.47 -6.96 4.98
CA SER A 103 7.45 -7.88 4.40
C SER A 103 8.25 -7.17 3.31
N VAL A 104 9.54 -7.49 3.22
CA VAL A 104 10.40 -7.04 2.13
C VAL A 104 11.22 -8.24 1.64
N PRO A 105 11.59 -8.31 0.35
CA PRO A 105 12.38 -9.42 -0.16
C PRO A 105 13.74 -9.54 0.52
N VAL A 106 14.31 -10.74 0.56
CA VAL A 106 15.62 -11.00 1.18
C VAL A 106 16.77 -10.17 0.58
N GLY A 107 16.69 -9.81 -0.71
CA GLY A 107 17.72 -9.06 -1.43
C GLY A 107 17.59 -7.54 -1.37
N VAL A 108 16.63 -7.02 -0.61
CA VAL A 108 16.37 -5.59 -0.52
C VAL A 108 17.56 -4.85 0.13
N THR A 109 17.92 -3.70 -0.41
CA THR A 109 18.97 -2.84 0.15
C THR A 109 18.46 -2.05 1.36
N GLY A 110 19.37 -1.58 2.22
CA GLY A 110 18.98 -0.73 3.35
C GLY A 110 18.32 0.60 2.94
N VAL A 111 18.57 1.09 1.71
CA VAL A 111 17.91 2.29 1.18
C VAL A 111 16.45 1.97 0.83
N GLU A 112 16.21 0.85 0.15
CA GLU A 112 14.85 0.40 -0.20
C GLU A 112 14.03 0.04 1.04
N GLN A 113 14.62 -0.63 2.05
CA GLN A 113 13.93 -0.87 3.33
C GLN A 113 13.52 0.43 4.01
N ARG A 114 14.39 1.45 3.99
CA ARG A 114 14.05 2.78 4.52
C ARG A 114 12.91 3.41 3.73
N ALA A 115 12.93 3.34 2.40
CA ALA A 115 11.85 3.86 1.56
C ALA A 115 10.50 3.20 1.86
N VAL A 116 10.45 1.88 2.07
CA VAL A 116 9.22 1.16 2.46
C VAL A 116 8.72 1.65 3.82
N ARG A 117 9.60 1.78 4.81
CA ARG A 117 9.24 2.27 6.15
C ARG A 117 8.73 3.71 6.09
N ASP A 118 9.42 4.58 5.38
CA ASP A 118 9.08 5.99 5.28
C ASP A 118 7.72 6.17 4.55
N ALA A 119 7.47 5.37 3.51
CA ALA A 119 6.17 5.33 2.83
C ALA A 119 5.05 4.84 3.76
N ALA A 120 5.31 3.83 4.60
CA ALA A 120 4.34 3.35 5.59
C ALA A 120 4.01 4.40 6.65
N GLU A 121 5.03 5.10 7.17
CA GLU A 121 4.87 6.21 8.12
C GLU A 121 4.04 7.35 7.50
N ALA A 122 4.35 7.75 6.27
CA ALA A 122 3.61 8.77 5.52
C ALA A 122 2.17 8.32 5.15
N ALA A 123 1.95 7.02 5.00
CA ALA A 123 0.65 6.41 4.79
C ALA A 123 -0.21 6.33 6.06
N GLY A 124 0.34 6.68 7.24
CA GLY A 124 -0.39 6.76 8.50
C GLY A 124 -0.02 5.70 9.53
N ALA A 125 0.99 4.85 9.27
CA ALA A 125 1.52 3.93 10.26
C ALA A 125 2.17 4.69 11.43
N ARG A 126 2.16 4.07 12.61
CA ARG A 126 2.92 4.54 13.76
C ARG A 126 4.41 4.39 13.49
N ARG A 127 5.19 5.42 13.78
CA ARG A 127 6.66 5.37 13.70
C ARG A 127 7.19 4.26 14.62
N PRO A 128 8.07 3.35 14.12
CA PRO A 128 8.73 2.36 14.96
C PRO A 128 9.54 3.05 16.06
N ALA A 129 9.54 2.47 17.26
CA ALA A 129 10.38 2.95 18.36
C ALA A 129 11.86 2.67 18.10
#